data_AF-A0A165GBD3-F1
#
_entry.id   AF-A0A165GBD3-F1
#
_cell.length_a   1.000
_cell.length_b   1.000
_cell.length_c   1.000
_cell.angle_alpha   90.00
_cell.angle_beta   90.00
_cell.angle_gamma   90.00
#
_symmetry.space_group_name_H-M   'P 1'
#
loop_
_entity.id
_entity.type
_entity.pdbx_description
1 polymer ?
#
loop_
_entity_poly.entity_id
_entity_poly.type
_entity_poly.pdbx_seq_one_letter_code
_entity_poly.pdbx_strand_id
1 'polypeptide(L)'
;MLALSFLTLYMGNNMQSYHESMPSSSPSPSSSTSTFAYDQVPLVDEEHGLEEKNHDDLIRSLKSRPNSVQDICRRFLETPKTLIIAAILATATLVTVVVTSFTVHTPGSYVHMHTIPQKNALQPDYIDSFGGPLELGGTRRCGSYPSEAEALGCVFDLMNYGWTAPECYYESLSTAGLSEGPYKFYLDSNLTVEIPQEVAMTGRVVDVYTTHHYHTEHCKWSQAILAMAKKDDNVLIPQVIAQQNHTKHCLKYVENSEKTPSEKINTWTRVVYNSCIKLSEADVLLVD
;
A
#
# COMPACT_ATOMS: atom_id res chain seq x y z
N MET A 1 -36.72 2.13 -17.35
CA MET A 1 -36.65 2.91 -18.61
C MET A 1 -35.92 4.20 -18.27
N LEU A 2 -34.59 4.18 -18.29
CA LEU A 2 -33.70 4.53 -19.41
C LEU A 2 -33.81 6.01 -19.83
N ALA A 3 -32.79 6.80 -19.48
CA ALA A 3 -32.19 7.81 -20.36
C ALA A 3 -30.80 8.19 -19.81
N LEU A 4 -29.78 7.57 -20.41
CA LEU A 4 -28.37 7.95 -20.37
C LEU A 4 -28.12 9.05 -21.38
N SER A 5 -27.33 10.06 -21.03
CA SER A 5 -26.70 10.99 -21.99
C SER A 5 -25.34 11.44 -21.45
N PHE A 6 -24.26 10.84 -21.96
CA PHE A 6 -22.90 11.40 -21.90
C PHE A 6 -22.34 11.46 -23.31
N LEU A 7 -21.88 12.65 -23.70
CA LEU A 7 -21.23 12.94 -24.97
C LEU A 7 -19.71 13.02 -24.76
N THR A 8 -18.99 12.23 -25.56
CA THR A 8 -17.73 12.50 -26.30
C THR A 8 -16.46 13.02 -25.59
N LEU A 9 -15.34 12.33 -25.85
CA LEU A 9 -14.09 12.80 -26.54
C LEU A 9 -13.06 11.65 -26.48
N TYR A 10 -12.73 10.94 -27.56
CA TYR A 10 -11.75 11.21 -28.63
C TYR A 10 -10.29 11.37 -28.18
N MET A 11 -9.41 10.57 -28.82
CA MET A 11 -7.93 10.51 -28.91
C MET A 11 -7.46 9.09 -28.53
N GLY A 12 -6.89 8.24 -29.40
CA GLY A 12 -6.15 8.47 -30.64
C GLY A 12 -4.65 8.47 -30.34
N ASN A 13 -3.98 7.31 -30.52
CA ASN A 13 -2.55 7.10 -30.79
C ASN A 13 -2.12 5.70 -30.35
N ASN A 14 -1.10 5.05 -30.90
CA ASN A 14 -0.52 4.99 -32.24
C ASN A 14 0.41 3.78 -32.14
N MET A 15 0.27 2.82 -33.03
CA MET A 15 1.00 1.55 -33.00
C MET A 15 2.30 1.76 -33.77
N GLN A 16 3.44 1.81 -33.07
CA GLN A 16 4.74 1.96 -33.71
C GLN A 16 5.55 0.66 -33.57
N SER A 17 5.43 -0.16 -34.61
CA SER A 17 6.29 -1.30 -34.92
C SER A 17 7.61 -0.78 -35.47
N TYR A 18 8.73 -1.11 -34.82
CA TYR A 18 10.07 -0.88 -35.37
C TYR A 18 10.58 -2.15 -36.05
N HIS A 19 10.92 -1.96 -37.33
CA HIS A 19 11.70 -2.82 -38.22
C HIS A 19 13.14 -2.97 -37.71
N GLU A 20 13.74 -4.16 -37.88
CA GLU A 20 15.15 -4.23 -38.28
C GLU A 20 15.46 -5.55 -39.03
N SER A 21 16.28 -5.39 -40.05
CA SER A 21 16.56 -6.29 -41.17
C SER A 21 17.90 -7.03 -41.03
N MET A 22 18.00 -8.17 -41.72
CA MET A 22 19.20 -9.03 -41.86
C MET A 22 20.45 -8.29 -42.41
N PRO A 23 21.63 -8.93 -42.36
CA PRO A 23 22.12 -9.54 -43.60
C PRO A 23 22.83 -10.92 -43.47
N SER A 24 22.93 -11.53 -44.65
CA SER A 24 23.46 -12.83 -45.07
C SER A 24 24.95 -13.10 -44.85
N SER A 25 25.32 -14.38 -44.75
CA SER A 25 26.49 -14.94 -45.48
C SER A 25 26.49 -16.47 -45.48
N SER A 26 26.67 -17.05 -46.67
CA SER A 26 27.08 -18.45 -46.93
C SER A 26 28.58 -18.45 -47.28
N PRO A 27 29.33 -19.55 -47.08
CA PRO A 27 29.51 -20.49 -48.20
C PRO A 27 29.64 -21.98 -47.81
N SER A 28 29.20 -22.86 -48.72
CA SER A 28 29.48 -24.32 -48.80
C SER A 28 30.89 -24.58 -49.42
N PRO A 29 31.34 -25.81 -49.75
CA PRO A 29 30.79 -27.16 -49.53
C PRO A 29 31.84 -28.23 -49.08
N SER A 30 31.38 -29.42 -48.65
CA SER A 30 32.06 -30.68 -49.01
C SER A 30 31.12 -31.88 -48.89
N SER A 31 31.31 -32.78 -49.85
CA SER A 31 30.54 -33.96 -50.22
C SER A 31 30.81 -35.17 -49.32
N SER A 32 29.80 -36.04 -49.12
CA SER A 32 29.90 -37.45 -49.53
C SER A 32 28.56 -38.18 -49.38
N THR A 33 28.26 -38.91 -50.44
CA THR A 33 27.13 -39.78 -50.77
C THR A 33 27.11 -41.05 -49.90
N SER A 34 25.93 -41.61 -49.62
CA SER A 34 25.66 -43.04 -49.87
C SER A 34 24.20 -43.45 -49.58
N THR A 35 23.53 -43.87 -50.65
CA THR A 35 22.61 -45.03 -50.78
C THR A 35 21.31 -45.15 -49.97
N PHE A 36 20.22 -45.11 -50.74
CA PHE A 36 18.90 -45.70 -50.49
C PHE A 36 18.96 -47.21 -50.21
N ALA A 37 18.11 -47.67 -49.29
CA ALA A 37 17.61 -49.05 -49.23
C ALA A 37 16.19 -49.07 -48.65
N TYR A 38 15.22 -49.43 -49.49
CA TYR A 38 13.88 -49.86 -49.07
C TYR A 38 13.92 -51.38 -48.93
N ASP A 39 13.54 -51.90 -47.76
CA ASP A 39 13.37 -53.34 -47.58
C ASP A 39 11.94 -53.77 -47.89
N GLN A 40 11.85 -54.84 -48.67
CA GLN A 40 10.65 -55.51 -49.16
C GLN A 40 10.22 -56.61 -48.18
N VAL A 41 8.91 -56.81 -48.03
CA VAL A 41 8.32 -57.96 -47.35
C VAL A 41 8.11 -59.09 -48.38
N PRO A 42 8.62 -60.33 -48.17
CA PRO A 42 8.43 -61.42 -49.11
C PRO A 42 7.02 -62.03 -49.04
N LEU A 43 6.46 -62.29 -50.23
CA LEU A 43 5.39 -63.25 -50.49
C LEU A 43 6.03 -64.59 -50.87
N VAL A 44 5.64 -65.70 -50.23
CA VAL A 44 5.57 -67.04 -50.86
C VAL A 44 4.46 -67.85 -50.19
N ASP A 45 3.36 -67.97 -50.93
CA ASP A 45 2.57 -69.16 -51.26
C ASP A 45 2.81 -70.46 -50.47
N GLU A 46 1.73 -71.03 -49.92
CA GLU A 46 1.44 -72.45 -50.09
C GLU A 46 -0.06 -72.74 -49.89
N GLU A 47 -0.67 -73.29 -50.93
CA GLU A 47 -2.05 -73.70 -51.01
C GLU A 47 -2.25 -75.14 -50.47
N HIS A 48 -3.44 -75.38 -49.92
CA HIS A 48 -4.16 -76.66 -49.85
C HIS A 48 -3.88 -77.65 -48.70
N GLY A 49 -4.89 -77.75 -47.84
CA GLY A 49 -5.07 -78.83 -46.87
C GLY A 49 -6.29 -78.58 -45.98
N LEU A 50 -7.49 -78.66 -46.56
CA LEU A 50 -8.77 -78.54 -45.85
C LEU A 50 -8.93 -79.69 -44.84
N GLU A 51 -8.91 -79.37 -43.54
CA GLU A 51 -9.57 -80.16 -42.52
C GLU A 51 -10.44 -79.21 -41.67
N GLU A 52 -11.75 -79.36 -41.84
CA GLU A 52 -12.81 -78.51 -41.33
C GLU A 52 -12.89 -78.61 -39.80
N LYS A 53 -12.23 -77.69 -39.08
CA LYS A 53 -12.47 -77.46 -37.64
C LYS A 53 -13.53 -76.38 -37.47
N ASN A 54 -14.67 -76.87 -36.99
CA ASN A 54 -15.92 -76.18 -36.67
C ASN A 54 -15.74 -74.72 -36.21
N HIS A 55 -16.19 -73.80 -37.06
CA HIS A 55 -16.13 -72.34 -36.89
C HIS A 55 -16.94 -71.86 -35.66
N ASP A 56 -17.80 -72.73 -35.11
CA ASP A 56 -18.69 -72.43 -33.98
C ASP A 56 -17.99 -72.41 -32.61
N ASP A 57 -16.90 -73.15 -32.43
CA ASP A 57 -16.18 -73.19 -31.14
C ASP A 57 -15.21 -72.01 -30.96
N LEU A 58 -14.67 -71.46 -32.06
CA LEU A 58 -13.85 -70.24 -32.02
C LEU A 58 -14.71 -68.99 -31.74
N ILE A 59 -15.93 -68.93 -32.30
CA ILE A 59 -16.88 -67.85 -32.06
C ILE A 59 -17.35 -67.85 -30.59
N ARG A 60 -17.44 -69.01 -29.94
CA ARG A 60 -17.78 -69.11 -28.50
C ARG A 60 -16.64 -68.61 -27.60
N SER A 61 -15.38 -68.74 -28.03
CA SER A 61 -14.18 -68.23 -27.34
C SER A 61 -13.94 -66.73 -27.56
N LEU A 62 -14.40 -66.16 -28.67
CA LEU A 62 -14.24 -64.73 -29.00
C LEU A 62 -15.40 -63.85 -28.54
N LYS A 63 -16.35 -64.40 -27.76
CA LYS A 63 -17.32 -63.59 -27.03
C LYS A 63 -16.61 -62.89 -25.87
N SER A 64 -15.85 -61.85 -26.22
CA SER A 64 -15.28 -60.91 -25.29
C SER A 64 -16.41 -60.42 -24.39
N ARG A 65 -16.26 -60.66 -23.08
CA ARG A 65 -17.07 -59.98 -22.08
C ARG A 65 -16.97 -58.48 -22.39
N PRO A 66 -18.06 -57.76 -22.65
CA PRO A 66 -17.98 -56.32 -22.61
C PRO A 66 -17.64 -56.00 -21.16
N ASN A 67 -16.42 -55.52 -20.91
CA ASN A 67 -16.12 -54.94 -19.61
C ASN A 67 -17.14 -53.83 -19.43
N SER A 68 -18.05 -54.00 -18.47
CA SER A 68 -19.09 -53.03 -18.22
C SER A 68 -18.39 -51.71 -17.89
N VAL A 69 -18.96 -50.58 -18.31
CA VAL A 69 -18.52 -49.25 -17.86
C VAL A 69 -18.42 -49.22 -16.32
N GLN A 70 -19.22 -50.04 -15.63
CA GLN A 70 -19.15 -50.26 -14.19
C GLN A 70 -17.83 -50.88 -13.70
N ASP A 71 -17.19 -51.78 -14.45
CA ASP A 71 -15.91 -52.40 -14.06
C ASP A 71 -14.73 -51.44 -14.26
N ILE A 72 -14.80 -50.58 -15.28
CA ILE A 72 -13.83 -49.51 -15.52
C ILE A 72 -13.97 -48.42 -14.46
N CYS A 73 -15.19 -47.99 -14.15
CA CYS A 73 -15.47 -47.05 -13.07
C CYS A 73 -15.05 -47.60 -11.69
N ARG A 74 -15.27 -48.91 -11.43
CA ARG A 74 -14.86 -49.54 -10.17
C ARG A 74 -13.34 -49.57 -10.02
N ARG A 75 -12.58 -49.91 -11.07
CA ARG A 75 -11.10 -49.90 -11.05
C ARG A 75 -10.51 -48.50 -10.87
N PHE A 76 -11.18 -47.46 -11.41
CA PHE A 76 -10.79 -46.06 -11.19
C PHE A 76 -11.07 -45.59 -9.75
N LEU A 77 -12.12 -46.12 -9.11
CA LEU A 77 -12.47 -45.84 -7.72
C LEU A 77 -11.67 -46.68 -6.69
N GLU A 78 -11.15 -47.85 -7.10
CA GLU A 78 -10.42 -48.79 -6.22
C GLU A 78 -8.91 -48.54 -6.13
N THR A 79 -8.37 -47.54 -6.84
CA THR A 79 -6.97 -47.15 -6.66
C THR A 79 -6.89 -46.08 -5.57
N PRO A 80 -6.46 -46.37 -4.33
CA PRO A 80 -6.41 -45.38 -3.26
C PRO A 80 -5.58 -44.15 -3.64
N LYS A 81 -4.62 -44.32 -4.55
CA LYS A 81 -3.77 -43.26 -5.10
C LYS A 81 -4.55 -42.25 -5.96
N THR A 82 -5.53 -42.66 -6.76
CA THR A 82 -6.29 -41.74 -7.64
C THR A 82 -7.23 -40.87 -6.82
N LEU A 83 -7.89 -41.43 -5.80
CA LEU A 83 -8.71 -40.67 -4.86
C LEU A 83 -7.89 -39.68 -4.03
N ILE A 84 -6.70 -40.07 -3.58
CA ILE A 84 -5.79 -39.18 -2.87
C ILE A 84 -5.34 -38.03 -3.78
N ILE A 85 -4.92 -38.32 -5.02
CA ILE A 85 -4.52 -37.28 -5.98
C ILE A 85 -5.69 -36.34 -6.29
N ALA A 86 -6.90 -36.88 -6.51
CA ALA A 86 -8.08 -36.08 -6.75
C ALA A 86 -8.44 -35.19 -5.55
N ALA A 87 -8.33 -35.71 -4.32
CA ALA A 87 -8.54 -34.93 -3.10
C ALA A 87 -7.48 -33.82 -2.92
N ILE A 88 -6.21 -34.10 -3.23
CA ILE A 88 -5.12 -33.10 -3.19
C ILE A 88 -5.38 -32.00 -4.23
N LEU A 89 -5.78 -32.36 -5.45
CA LEU A 89 -6.08 -31.37 -6.50
C LEU A 89 -7.31 -30.53 -6.16
N ALA A 90 -8.36 -31.15 -5.62
CA ALA A 90 -9.57 -30.45 -5.20
C ALA A 90 -9.29 -29.49 -4.02
N THR A 91 -8.50 -29.92 -3.04
CA THR A 91 -8.09 -29.09 -1.91
C THR A 91 -7.17 -27.95 -2.35
N ALA A 92 -6.19 -28.21 -3.21
CA ALA A 92 -5.33 -27.17 -3.78
C ALA A 92 -6.15 -26.13 -4.54
N THR A 93 -7.11 -26.58 -5.36
CA THR A 93 -7.99 -25.69 -6.13
C THR A 93 -8.89 -24.86 -5.21
N LEU A 94 -9.47 -25.48 -4.17
CA LEU A 94 -10.27 -24.76 -3.18
C LEU A 94 -9.44 -23.70 -2.45
N VAL A 95 -8.21 -24.03 -2.03
CA VAL A 95 -7.29 -23.08 -1.40
C VAL A 95 -6.96 -21.93 -2.35
N THR A 96 -6.68 -22.21 -3.62
CA THR A 96 -6.42 -21.15 -4.61
C THR A 96 -7.64 -20.25 -4.80
N VAL A 97 -8.86 -20.80 -4.87
CA VAL A 97 -10.10 -20.01 -5.00
C VAL A 97 -10.33 -19.16 -3.75
N VAL A 98 -10.09 -19.70 -2.55
CA VAL A 98 -10.21 -18.92 -1.30
C VAL A 98 -9.18 -17.80 -1.28
N VAL A 99 -7.91 -18.09 -1.52
CA VAL A 99 -6.84 -17.07 -1.54
C VAL A 99 -7.13 -16.00 -2.59
N THR A 100 -7.50 -16.39 -3.81
CA THR A 100 -7.83 -15.42 -4.87
C THR A 100 -9.07 -14.60 -4.52
N SER A 101 -10.13 -15.21 -3.97
CA SER A 101 -11.32 -14.51 -3.51
C SER A 101 -11.00 -13.50 -2.41
N PHE A 102 -10.17 -13.86 -1.42
CA PHE A 102 -9.67 -12.90 -0.43
C PHE A 102 -8.92 -11.77 -1.14
N THR A 103 -7.93 -12.06 -1.99
CA THR A 103 -7.16 -11.00 -2.66
C THR A 103 -7.95 -10.12 -3.64
N VAL A 104 -9.06 -10.62 -4.21
CA VAL A 104 -9.87 -9.93 -5.21
C VAL A 104 -11.07 -9.20 -4.59
N HIS A 105 -11.61 -9.67 -3.46
CA HIS A 105 -12.77 -9.06 -2.79
C HIS A 105 -12.43 -8.16 -1.61
N THR A 106 -11.19 -8.14 -1.14
CA THR A 106 -10.67 -7.04 -0.29
C THR A 106 -9.85 -6.08 -1.15
N PRO A 107 -10.46 -5.04 -1.74
CA PRO A 107 -9.70 -3.93 -2.31
C PRO A 107 -8.89 -3.29 -1.18
N GLY A 108 -7.59 -3.60 -1.09
CA GLY A 108 -6.69 -3.07 -0.06
C GLY A 108 -5.78 -4.07 0.66
N SER A 109 -5.78 -5.38 0.36
CA SER A 109 -4.89 -6.34 1.06
C SER A 109 -3.42 -6.32 0.64
N TYR A 110 -3.04 -5.46 -0.31
CA TYR A 110 -1.65 -5.02 -0.36
C TYR A 110 -1.46 -4.03 0.78
N VAL A 111 -0.87 -4.48 1.89
CA VAL A 111 -0.28 -3.56 2.87
C VAL A 111 0.82 -2.82 2.12
N HIS A 112 0.50 -1.65 1.56
CA HIS A 112 1.52 -0.70 1.13
C HIS A 112 2.20 -0.24 2.42
N MET A 113 3.28 -0.94 2.79
CA MET A 113 4.20 -0.41 3.79
C MET A 113 4.84 0.82 3.15
N HIS A 114 4.27 1.98 3.40
CA HIS A 114 4.93 3.25 3.16
C HIS A 114 6.14 3.28 4.09
N THR A 115 7.28 2.76 3.61
CA THR A 115 8.54 2.88 4.33
C THR A 115 8.94 4.35 4.24
N ILE A 116 8.91 5.05 5.37
CA ILE A 116 9.42 6.42 5.46
C ILE A 116 10.92 6.34 5.13
N PRO A 117 11.41 7.03 4.07
CA PRO A 117 12.83 7.08 3.79
C PRO A 117 13.60 7.57 5.01
N GLN A 118 14.79 7.02 5.30
CA GLN A 118 15.54 7.36 6.51
C GLN A 118 15.72 8.88 6.69
N LYS A 119 15.96 9.62 5.60
CA LYS A 119 16.08 11.09 5.61
C LYS A 119 14.83 11.85 6.11
N ASN A 120 13.65 11.22 5.99
CA ASN A 120 12.35 11.77 6.40
C ASN A 120 11.91 11.19 7.76
N ALA A 121 12.55 10.11 8.21
CA ALA A 121 12.24 9.45 9.46
C ALA A 121 12.92 10.19 10.63
N LEU A 122 12.22 10.27 11.76
CA LEU A 122 12.76 10.84 12.99
C LEU A 122 13.98 10.05 13.46
N GLN A 123 15.15 10.67 13.42
CA GLN A 123 16.39 10.06 13.90
C GLN A 123 16.55 10.29 15.41
N PRO A 124 17.23 9.39 16.16
CA PRO A 124 17.43 9.55 17.60
C PRO A 124 18.22 10.80 18.01
N ASP A 125 19.04 11.33 17.10
CA ASP A 125 19.80 12.57 17.24
C ASP A 125 19.03 13.81 16.77
N TYR A 126 17.74 13.65 16.41
CA TYR A 126 16.89 14.76 16.04
C TYR A 126 16.72 15.72 17.21
N ILE A 127 17.21 16.95 16.99
CA ILE A 127 16.94 18.09 17.84
C ILE A 127 15.85 18.87 17.13
N ASP A 128 14.76 19.14 17.84
CA ASP A 128 13.64 19.90 17.28
C ASP A 128 14.07 21.30 16.82
N SER A 129 13.19 21.97 16.07
CA SER A 129 13.44 23.33 15.54
C SER A 129 13.75 24.38 16.61
N PHE A 130 13.60 24.03 17.90
CA PHE A 130 13.83 24.91 19.04
C PHE A 130 15.14 24.59 19.79
N GLY A 131 15.99 23.72 19.25
CA GLY A 131 17.40 23.61 19.65
C GLY A 131 17.62 22.98 21.03
N GLY A 132 16.92 21.88 21.35
CA GLY A 132 16.99 21.24 22.67
C GLY A 132 18.41 20.90 23.20
N PRO A 133 18.57 20.57 24.50
CA PRO A 133 17.64 20.66 25.63
C PRO A 133 18.18 21.57 26.76
N LEU A 134 17.31 22.09 27.64
CA LEU A 134 17.76 22.61 28.94
C LEU A 134 16.92 22.01 30.09
N GLU A 135 17.44 20.89 30.59
CA GLU A 135 17.35 20.33 31.96
C GLU A 135 16.09 20.52 32.83
N LEU A 136 14.89 20.30 32.31
CA LEU A 136 13.68 20.19 33.13
C LEU A 136 12.84 19.02 32.63
N GLY A 137 13.14 17.82 33.12
CA GLY A 137 12.30 16.62 32.97
C GLY A 137 11.07 16.71 33.87
N GLY A 138 9.90 16.30 33.36
CA GLY A 138 8.64 16.25 34.08
C GLY A 138 7.46 15.92 33.16
N THR A 139 6.24 15.79 33.70
CA THR A 139 4.98 15.45 32.98
C THR A 139 4.57 16.44 31.89
N ARG A 140 5.33 17.52 31.69
CA ARG A 140 5.06 18.62 30.76
C ARG A 140 6.03 18.66 29.57
N ARG A 141 6.80 17.60 29.31
CA ARG A 141 7.69 17.49 28.14
C ARG A 141 7.62 16.09 27.53
N CYS A 142 7.94 16.01 26.24
CA CYS A 142 7.80 14.80 25.43
C CYS A 142 9.08 14.24 24.82
N GLY A 143 10.25 14.58 25.39
CA GLY A 143 11.53 14.12 24.87
C GLY A 143 11.91 14.79 23.55
N SER A 144 12.69 14.10 22.72
CA SER A 144 13.13 14.61 21.40
C SER A 144 12.94 13.63 20.23
N TYR A 145 12.41 12.42 20.49
CA TYR A 145 12.11 11.43 19.46
C TYR A 145 10.84 10.62 19.79
N PRO A 146 10.15 9.99 18.80
CA PRO A 146 8.82 9.41 19.00
C PRO A 146 8.76 8.34 20.09
N SER A 147 9.73 7.43 20.13
CA SER A 147 9.70 6.35 21.12
C SER A 147 9.94 6.83 22.55
N GLU A 148 10.63 7.96 22.74
CA GLU A 148 10.71 8.63 24.05
C GLU A 148 9.39 9.30 24.41
N ALA A 149 8.79 10.03 23.46
CA ALA A 149 7.48 10.64 23.67
C ALA A 149 6.41 9.60 24.05
N GLU A 150 6.38 8.46 23.33
CA GLU A 150 5.51 7.31 23.64
C GLU A 150 5.81 6.74 25.03
N ALA A 151 7.08 6.56 25.40
CA ALA A 151 7.49 6.07 26.71
C ALA A 151 7.12 7.03 27.86
N LEU A 152 7.06 8.34 27.58
CA LEU A 152 6.61 9.39 28.50
C LEU A 152 5.07 9.55 28.53
N GLY A 153 4.33 8.79 27.71
CA GLY A 153 2.87 8.86 27.63
C GLY A 153 2.35 10.10 26.88
N CYS A 154 3.19 10.74 26.08
CA CYS A 154 2.76 11.86 25.24
C CYS A 154 1.88 11.40 24.08
N VAL A 155 1.07 12.33 23.59
CA VAL A 155 0.17 12.13 22.46
C VAL A 155 0.70 12.92 21.27
N PHE A 156 0.72 12.31 20.10
CA PHE A 156 0.96 13.05 18.86
C PHE A 156 -0.33 13.77 18.45
N ASP A 157 -0.34 15.09 18.59
CA ASP A 157 -1.44 15.93 18.12
C ASP A 157 -1.17 16.35 16.68
N LEU A 158 -1.95 15.79 15.75
CA LEU A 158 -1.81 16.11 14.34
C LEU A 158 -2.15 17.57 14.05
N MET A 159 -3.04 18.24 14.79
CA MET A 159 -3.28 19.67 14.59
C MET A 159 -2.08 20.49 15.03
N ASN A 160 -1.38 20.10 16.09
CA ASN A 160 -0.13 20.73 16.50
C ASN A 160 1.08 20.32 15.62
N TYR A 161 0.93 19.24 14.85
CA TYR A 161 2.01 18.47 14.23
C TYR A 161 3.16 18.21 15.22
N GLY A 162 2.82 17.69 16.41
CA GLY A 162 3.80 17.57 17.49
C GLY A 162 3.41 16.62 18.61
N TRP A 163 4.43 16.11 19.30
CA TRP A 163 4.26 15.34 20.53
C TRP A 163 4.00 16.31 21.69
N THR A 164 2.88 16.11 22.38
CA THR A 164 2.41 16.96 23.47
C THR A 164 2.04 16.14 24.69
N ALA A 165 2.22 16.74 25.88
CA ALA A 165 1.78 16.13 27.12
C ALA A 165 0.24 16.01 27.11
N PRO A 166 -0.36 14.98 27.72
CA PRO A 166 -1.81 14.79 27.75
C PRO A 166 -2.58 16.02 28.26
N GLU A 167 -2.03 16.77 29.21
CA GLU A 167 -2.62 17.98 29.78
C GLU A 167 -2.67 19.16 28.79
N CYS A 168 -1.88 19.11 27.72
CA CYS A 168 -1.89 20.07 26.62
C CYS A 168 -2.50 19.51 25.33
N TYR A 169 -3.11 18.31 25.38
CA TYR A 169 -3.82 17.74 24.24
C TYR A 169 -5.31 18.07 24.31
N TYR A 170 -5.76 18.95 23.43
CA TYR A 170 -7.15 19.39 23.36
C TYR A 170 -7.92 18.57 22.32
N GLU A 171 -8.20 17.31 22.64
CA GLU A 171 -8.78 16.33 21.71
C GLU A 171 -10.01 16.86 20.94
N SER A 172 -10.92 17.56 21.61
CA SER A 172 -12.13 18.11 20.97
C SER A 172 -11.81 19.17 19.92
N LEU A 173 -10.85 20.07 20.19
CA LEU A 173 -10.40 21.08 19.24
C LEU A 173 -9.58 20.46 18.11
N SER A 174 -8.72 19.49 18.43
CA SER A 174 -7.92 18.80 17.42
C SER A 174 -8.82 17.99 16.48
N THR A 175 -9.83 17.30 17.02
CA THR A 175 -10.83 16.57 16.22
C THR A 175 -11.66 17.52 15.36
N ALA A 176 -12.10 18.66 15.90
CA ALA A 176 -12.85 19.66 15.14
C ALA A 176 -12.04 20.17 13.94
N GLY A 177 -10.77 20.55 14.16
CA GLY A 177 -9.88 20.96 13.07
C GLY A 177 -9.70 19.86 12.02
N LEU A 178 -9.42 18.62 12.44
CA LEU A 178 -9.23 17.51 11.50
C LEU A 178 -10.51 17.13 10.72
N SER A 179 -11.70 17.46 11.25
CA SER A 179 -12.98 17.17 10.60
C SER A 179 -13.31 18.07 9.41
N GLU A 180 -12.60 19.20 9.26
CA GLU A 180 -12.67 20.05 8.07
C GLU A 180 -11.88 19.45 6.88
N GLY A 181 -11.12 18.36 7.12
CA GLY A 181 -10.39 17.59 6.13
C GLY A 181 -11.26 16.57 5.35
N PRO A 182 -10.64 15.81 4.41
CA PRO A 182 -9.26 15.33 4.49
C PRO A 182 -8.20 16.31 3.95
N TYR A 183 -7.03 16.29 4.57
CA TYR A 183 -5.83 17.01 4.16
C TYR A 183 -4.80 16.07 3.53
N LYS A 184 -4.06 16.61 2.57
CA LYS A 184 -2.95 15.89 1.94
C LYS A 184 -1.64 16.21 2.63
N PHE A 185 -0.80 15.19 2.81
CA PHE A 185 0.54 15.32 3.39
C PHE A 185 1.55 14.68 2.45
N TYR A 186 2.70 15.33 2.26
CA TYR A 186 3.77 14.88 1.39
C TYR A 186 5.12 14.87 2.14
N LEU A 187 5.99 13.92 1.82
CA LEU A 187 7.33 13.82 2.42
C LEU A 187 8.35 14.79 1.81
N ASP A 188 8.04 15.38 0.67
CA ASP A 188 8.97 16.19 -0.10
C ASP A 188 8.30 17.43 -0.70
N SER A 189 9.10 18.49 -0.89
CA SER A 189 8.63 19.76 -1.43
C SER A 189 8.18 19.69 -2.88
N ASN A 190 8.59 18.64 -3.62
CA ASN A 190 8.18 18.40 -5.01
C ASN A 190 6.86 17.63 -5.08
N LEU A 191 6.24 17.31 -3.94
CA LEU A 191 4.94 16.65 -3.82
C LEU A 191 4.91 15.27 -4.48
N THR A 192 6.05 14.56 -4.47
CA THR A 192 6.18 13.28 -5.18
C THR A 192 5.71 12.09 -4.35
N VAL A 193 5.79 12.17 -3.02
CA VAL A 193 5.42 11.08 -2.11
C VAL A 193 4.35 11.55 -1.14
N GLU A 194 3.09 11.25 -1.45
CA GLU A 194 1.95 11.44 -0.54
C GLU A 194 1.95 10.39 0.57
N ILE A 195 1.60 10.79 1.79
CA ILE A 195 1.42 9.92 2.95
C ILE A 195 -0.01 10.09 3.51
N PRO A 196 -0.57 9.04 4.14
CA PRO A 196 -1.91 9.14 4.70
C PRO A 196 -1.96 10.10 5.89
N GLN A 197 -3.12 10.73 6.10
CA GLN A 197 -3.46 11.52 7.29
C GLN A 197 -3.71 10.60 8.50
N GLU A 198 -2.72 9.80 8.86
CA GLU A 198 -2.79 8.85 9.98
C GLU A 198 -1.65 9.14 10.94
N VAL A 199 -1.95 9.25 12.23
CA VAL A 199 -0.96 9.52 13.28
C VAL A 199 0.15 8.46 13.29
N ALA A 200 -0.18 7.21 12.98
CA ALA A 200 0.80 6.13 12.86
C ALA A 200 1.89 6.42 11.82
N MET A 201 1.56 7.21 10.79
CA MET A 201 2.49 7.63 9.75
C MET A 201 3.06 9.02 10.04
N THR A 202 2.22 10.03 10.23
CA THR A 202 2.66 11.43 10.41
C THR A 202 3.48 11.64 11.69
N GLY A 203 3.15 10.92 12.77
CA GLY A 203 3.90 10.96 14.02
C GLY A 203 5.34 10.43 13.94
N ARG A 204 5.71 9.81 12.82
CA ARG A 204 7.05 9.23 12.56
C ARG A 204 7.85 10.02 11.52
N VAL A 205 7.28 11.08 10.96
CA VAL A 205 7.88 11.88 9.88
C VAL A 205 8.35 13.24 10.41
N VAL A 206 9.61 13.58 10.14
CA VAL A 206 10.23 14.84 10.57
C VAL A 206 9.54 16.05 9.95
N ASP A 207 9.45 16.05 8.61
CA ASP A 207 9.00 17.18 7.81
C ASP A 207 7.90 16.73 6.86
N VAL A 208 6.80 17.50 6.79
CA VAL A 208 5.74 17.29 5.80
C VAL A 208 5.36 18.59 5.10
N TYR A 209 4.87 18.41 3.88
CA TYR A 209 4.29 19.47 3.06
C TYR A 209 2.79 19.22 2.93
N THR A 210 1.98 20.24 3.18
CA THR A 210 0.52 20.11 3.29
C THR A 210 -0.22 21.34 2.77
N THR A 211 -1.54 21.19 2.70
CA THR A 211 -2.48 22.16 2.14
C THR A 211 -2.57 23.46 2.93
N HIS A 212 -2.94 24.52 2.24
CA HIS A 212 -3.31 25.81 2.82
C HIS A 212 -4.48 25.67 3.79
N HIS A 213 -5.43 24.77 3.47
CA HIS A 213 -6.57 24.48 4.33
C HIS A 213 -6.13 23.96 5.70
N TYR A 214 -5.25 22.96 5.74
CA TYR A 214 -4.70 22.44 7.00
C TYR A 214 -4.05 23.55 7.85
N HIS A 215 -3.26 24.44 7.23
CA HIS A 215 -2.61 25.53 7.96
C HIS A 215 -3.63 26.54 8.50
N THR A 216 -4.70 26.80 7.75
CA THR A 216 -5.80 27.66 8.22
C THR A 216 -6.46 27.06 9.46
N GLU A 217 -6.78 25.77 9.45
CA GLU A 217 -7.39 25.09 10.59
C GLU A 217 -6.42 24.93 11.76
N HIS A 218 -5.12 24.71 11.52
CA HIS A 218 -4.07 24.77 12.54
C HIS A 218 -4.06 26.14 13.24
N CYS A 219 -4.12 27.23 12.47
CA CYS A 219 -4.13 28.57 13.05
C CYS A 219 -5.40 28.82 13.88
N LYS A 220 -6.58 28.39 13.40
CA LYS A 220 -7.84 28.51 14.17
C LYS A 220 -7.79 27.70 15.47
N TRP A 221 -7.31 26.46 15.41
CA TRP A 221 -7.07 25.60 16.57
C TRP A 221 -6.15 26.26 17.60
N SER A 222 -5.00 26.77 17.15
CA SER A 222 -4.02 27.47 17.99
C SER A 222 -4.63 28.71 18.66
N GLN A 223 -5.37 29.52 17.91
CA GLN A 223 -6.05 30.71 18.45
C GLN A 223 -7.14 30.36 19.47
N ALA A 224 -7.87 29.25 19.27
CA ALA A 224 -8.88 28.80 20.23
C ALA A 224 -8.26 28.42 21.58
N ILE A 225 -7.14 27.69 21.57
CA ILE A 225 -6.40 27.33 22.79
C ILE A 225 -5.82 28.56 23.47
N LEU A 226 -5.20 29.47 22.72
CA LEU A 226 -4.70 30.73 23.27
C LEU A 226 -5.82 31.58 23.88
N ALA A 227 -7.02 31.59 23.28
CA ALA A 227 -8.17 32.31 23.83
C ALA A 227 -8.65 31.72 25.15
N MET A 228 -8.53 30.41 25.36
CA MET A 228 -8.79 29.77 26.66
C MET A 228 -7.74 30.20 27.69
N ALA A 229 -6.45 30.13 27.34
CA ALA A 229 -5.36 30.51 28.25
C ALA A 229 -5.34 31.99 28.62
N LYS A 230 -5.79 32.87 27.71
CA LYS A 230 -6.00 34.30 28.02
C LYS A 230 -7.10 34.56 29.03
N LYS A 231 -8.08 33.65 29.15
CA LYS A 231 -9.18 33.77 30.13
C LYS A 231 -8.81 33.15 31.48
N ASP A 232 -8.01 32.09 31.46
CA ASP A 232 -7.55 31.37 32.65
C ASP A 232 -6.12 30.88 32.43
N ASP A 233 -5.16 31.48 33.16
CA ASP A 233 -3.74 31.13 33.08
C ASP A 233 -3.43 29.72 33.64
N ASN A 234 -4.40 29.02 34.22
CA ASN A 234 -4.26 27.61 34.59
C ASN A 234 -4.43 26.66 33.40
N VAL A 235 -4.93 27.14 32.27
CA VAL A 235 -5.00 26.39 31.02
C VAL A 235 -3.59 26.25 30.45
N LEU A 236 -3.09 25.02 30.40
CA LEU A 236 -1.76 24.72 29.85
C LEU A 236 -1.82 24.66 28.32
N ILE A 237 -0.79 25.17 27.67
CA ILE A 237 -0.72 25.28 26.21
C ILE A 237 0.59 24.72 25.68
N PRO A 238 0.61 24.18 24.44
CA PRO A 238 1.86 23.89 23.75
C PRO A 238 2.72 25.16 23.64
N GLN A 239 3.98 25.10 24.05
CA GLN A 239 4.87 26.27 24.07
C GLN A 239 4.95 26.99 22.72
N VAL A 240 4.99 26.26 21.60
CA VAL A 240 5.09 26.86 20.26
C VAL A 240 3.95 27.83 19.95
N ILE A 241 2.72 27.56 20.40
CA ILE A 241 1.59 28.46 20.11
C ILE A 241 1.65 29.75 20.94
N ALA A 242 2.30 29.70 22.12
CA ALA A 242 2.50 30.86 22.98
C ALA A 242 3.53 31.86 22.44
N GLN A 243 4.38 31.44 21.48
CA GLN A 243 5.41 32.30 20.93
C GLN A 243 4.80 33.49 20.18
N GLN A 244 5.25 34.71 20.50
CA GLN A 244 4.68 35.93 19.92
C GLN A 244 4.72 35.94 18.39
N ASN A 245 5.83 35.51 17.78
CA ASN A 245 5.96 35.46 16.32
C ASN A 245 4.98 34.46 15.71
N HIS A 246 4.77 33.30 16.35
CA HIS A 246 3.81 32.31 15.89
C HIS A 246 2.36 32.78 16.07
N THR A 247 2.02 33.35 17.23
CA THR A 247 0.70 33.96 17.47
C THR A 247 0.38 35.04 16.44
N LYS A 248 1.32 35.96 16.16
CA LYS A 248 1.14 37.02 15.14
C LYS A 248 0.99 36.44 13.73
N HIS A 249 1.78 35.42 13.39
CA HIS A 249 1.66 34.70 12.14
C HIS A 249 0.26 34.09 11.98
N CYS A 250 -0.22 33.33 12.98
CA CYS A 250 -1.54 32.71 12.94
C CYS A 250 -2.67 33.72 12.76
N LEU A 251 -2.66 34.83 13.51
CA LEU A 251 -3.66 35.89 13.37
C LEU A 251 -3.71 36.44 11.95
N LYS A 252 -2.55 36.78 11.37
CA LYS A 252 -2.45 37.26 10.00
C LYS A 252 -2.82 36.19 8.98
N TYR A 253 -2.50 34.92 9.24
CA TYR A 253 -2.80 33.81 8.35
C TYR A 253 -4.31 33.59 8.23
N VAL A 254 -5.02 33.55 9.37
CA VAL A 254 -6.48 33.41 9.40
C VAL A 254 -7.15 34.58 8.68
N GLU A 255 -6.73 35.82 8.97
CA GLU A 255 -7.25 37.04 8.31
C GLU A 255 -7.13 36.99 6.78
N ASN A 256 -6.07 36.35 6.27
CA ASN A 256 -5.76 36.33 4.84
C ASN A 256 -6.04 34.97 4.16
N SER A 257 -6.66 34.02 4.88
CA SER A 257 -6.85 32.64 4.41
C SER A 257 -7.65 32.55 3.10
N GLU A 258 -8.71 33.35 2.96
CA GLU A 258 -9.56 33.35 1.75
C GLU A 258 -8.83 33.78 0.46
N LYS A 259 -7.64 34.39 0.57
CA LYS A 259 -6.85 34.85 -0.58
C LYS A 259 -6.13 33.71 -1.31
N THR A 260 -6.05 32.53 -0.71
CA THR A 260 -5.34 31.38 -1.27
C THR A 260 -6.28 30.18 -1.40
N PRO A 261 -6.29 29.47 -2.54
CA PRO A 261 -7.12 28.26 -2.68
C PRO A 261 -6.79 27.23 -1.60
N SER A 262 -7.82 26.63 -1.01
CA SER A 262 -7.73 25.67 0.10
C SER A 262 -6.80 24.49 -0.20
N GLU A 263 -6.85 23.95 -1.42
CA GLU A 263 -6.11 22.78 -1.85
C GLU A 263 -4.64 23.07 -2.17
N LYS A 264 -4.24 24.36 -2.23
CA LYS A 264 -2.87 24.74 -2.57
C LYS A 264 -1.91 24.21 -1.50
N ILE A 265 -0.94 23.39 -1.90
CA ILE A 265 0.11 22.91 -0.99
C ILE A 265 1.19 23.98 -0.89
N ASN A 266 1.13 24.78 0.17
CA ASN A 266 2.05 25.89 0.44
C ASN A 266 2.57 25.90 1.88
N THR A 267 2.27 24.84 2.64
CA THR A 267 2.61 24.76 4.05
C THR A 267 3.65 23.66 4.22
N TRP A 268 4.75 24.01 4.88
CA TRP A 268 5.72 23.07 5.38
C TRP A 268 5.61 23.09 6.90
N THR A 269 5.56 21.92 7.51
CA THR A 269 5.60 21.78 8.97
C THR A 269 6.60 20.71 9.36
N ARG A 270 7.20 20.91 10.51
CA ARG A 270 8.21 20.06 11.12
C ARG A 270 7.70 19.62 12.46
N VAL A 271 7.93 18.35 12.81
CA VAL A 271 7.48 17.81 14.10
C VAL A 271 8.15 18.55 15.25
N VAL A 272 7.36 18.83 16.28
CA VAL A 272 7.81 19.56 17.48
C VAL A 272 7.55 18.74 18.74
N TYR A 273 8.42 18.86 19.73
CA TYR A 273 8.29 18.22 21.05
C TYR A 273 8.03 19.30 22.09
N ASN A 274 6.80 19.78 22.14
CA ASN A 274 6.46 20.98 22.89
C ASN A 274 6.56 20.77 24.39
N SER A 275 7.09 21.78 25.09
CA SER A 275 6.78 21.92 26.52
C SER A 275 5.31 22.32 26.70
N CYS A 276 4.68 21.82 27.74
CA CYS A 276 3.32 22.15 28.15
C CYS A 276 3.37 23.21 29.26
N ILE A 277 3.04 24.46 28.94
CA ILE A 277 3.33 25.63 29.78
C ILE A 277 2.07 26.46 30.06
N LYS A 278 2.11 27.32 31.07
CA LYS A 278 1.12 28.39 31.23
C LYS A 278 1.41 29.54 30.25
N LEU A 279 0.40 30.36 29.96
CA LEU A 279 0.61 31.52 29.10
C LEU A 279 1.56 32.54 29.76
N SER A 280 1.45 32.73 31.09
CA SER A 280 2.36 33.59 31.86
C SER A 280 3.82 33.11 31.86
N GLU A 281 4.08 31.83 31.63
CA GLU A 281 5.42 31.26 31.53
C GLU A 281 6.05 31.56 30.15
N ALA A 282 5.23 31.81 29.11
CA ALA A 282 5.72 32.08 27.77
C ALA A 282 6.47 33.41 27.65
N ASP A 283 6.02 34.45 28.36
CA ASP A 283 6.68 35.77 28.36
C ASP A 283 8.11 35.70 28.93
N VAL A 284 8.39 34.74 29.83
CA VAL A 284 9.74 34.50 30.37
C VAL A 284 10.64 33.81 29.35
N LEU A 285 10.07 32.99 28.46
CA LEU A 285 10.79 32.19 27.47
C LEU A 285 11.04 32.93 26.15
N LEU A 286 10.49 34.14 25.98
CA LEU A 286 10.63 34.97 24.78
C LEU A 286 11.62 36.13 24.96
N VAL A 287 12.36 36.16 26.07
CA VAL A 287 13.43 37.11 26.33
C VAL A 287 14.75 36.49 25.88
N ASP A 288 15.01 36.47 24.57
CA ASP A 288 16.35 36.34 23.97
C ASP A 288 16.34 36.89 22.52
#